data_AF-A0A9X3HUI2-F1
#
_entry.id   AF-A0A9X3HUI2-F1
#
_cell.length_a   1.000
_cell.length_b   1.000
_cell.length_c   1.000
_cell.angle_alpha   90.00
_cell.angle_beta   90.00
_cell.angle_gamma   90.00
#
_symmetry.space_group_name_H-M   'P 1'
#
loop_
_entity.id
_entity.type
_entity.pdbx_description
1 polymer ?
#
loop_
_entity_poly.entity_id
_entity_poly.type
_entity_poly.pdbx_seq_one_letter_code
_entity_poly.pdbx_strand_id
1 'polypeptide(L)'
;YLNITDPTEKRKRTQVMQSYMDAFAELKRELLTERLEIEERFPNEPRFFDIYQDYQDALLNSGGIDFNDILFLAYRILNEHPNISRTYQVMYKHVCVDEAQDLNKAQYELIKVFCGERVKSVLMVGDPNQMIYGFNGSKDFFETDFITDFKPETFNLRENYRSSKRVIQLANVIKPNSQINHEAAFTGCTRIQPCLNEEVEANWVLKGINALLEAKTHEEIEGQITLEKIVIIGRNKFVFNELRKKLDESGIIYHFNKGERQSEPESLLGKILDYAIRLKLNPKDWIDGKKLCSLLGIKQPENWNNQSLLGRVDLS
;
A
#
# COMPACT_ATOMS: atom_id res chain seq x y z
N TYR A 1 24.76 12.93 -6.16
CA TYR A 1 24.58 12.29 -4.84
C TYR A 1 24.80 10.77 -4.87
N LEU A 2 24.08 10.00 -5.71
CA LEU A 2 24.23 8.53 -5.81
C LEU A 2 25.20 8.02 -6.89
N ASN A 3 25.77 8.91 -7.71
CA ASN A 3 26.75 8.55 -8.74
C ASN A 3 28.13 8.28 -8.11
N ILE A 4 28.27 7.13 -7.46
CA ILE A 4 29.47 6.69 -6.72
C ILE A 4 29.70 5.23 -7.03
N THR A 5 30.98 4.85 -7.11
CA THR A 5 31.43 3.49 -7.40
C THR A 5 31.46 2.58 -6.17
N ASP A 6 31.74 3.11 -4.97
CA ASP A 6 31.75 2.33 -3.73
C ASP A 6 30.34 1.85 -3.34
N PRO A 7 30.09 0.52 -3.32
CA PRO A 7 28.80 -0.05 -2.95
C PRO A 7 28.37 0.28 -1.51
N THR A 8 29.33 0.38 -0.58
CA THR A 8 29.03 0.61 0.84
C THR A 8 28.52 2.03 1.05
N GLU A 9 29.23 3.02 0.51
CA GLU A 9 28.81 4.40 0.53
C GLU A 9 27.49 4.63 -0.23
N LYS A 10 27.31 3.98 -1.38
CA LYS A 10 26.04 4.03 -2.13
C LYS A 10 24.88 3.52 -1.28
N ARG A 11 25.06 2.43 -0.53
CA ARG A 11 24.03 1.90 0.39
C ARG A 11 23.69 2.89 1.50
N LYS A 12 24.71 3.48 2.14
CA LYS A 12 24.50 4.50 3.18
C LYS A 12 23.71 5.70 2.67
N ARG A 13 24.09 6.25 1.51
CA ARG A 13 23.38 7.39 0.90
C ARG A 13 21.96 7.06 0.48
N THR A 14 21.73 5.83 0.00
CA THR A 14 20.37 5.37 -0.31
C THR A 14 19.51 5.31 0.94
N GLN A 15 20.09 4.87 2.07
CA GLN A 15 19.38 4.82 3.34
C GLN A 15 19.02 6.22 3.87
N VAL A 16 19.93 7.19 3.72
CA VAL A 16 19.64 8.60 4.04
C VAL A 16 18.53 9.13 3.13
N MET A 17 18.58 8.90 1.82
CA MET A 17 17.48 9.33 0.94
C MET A 17 16.15 8.69 1.34
N GLN A 18 16.15 7.40 1.67
CA GLN A 18 14.93 6.73 2.11
C GLN A 18 14.38 7.33 3.39
N SER A 19 15.22 7.70 4.37
CA SER A 19 14.74 8.34 5.60
C SER A 19 14.11 9.71 5.34
N TYR A 20 14.66 10.50 4.41
CA TYR A 20 14.03 11.75 3.99
C TYR A 20 12.69 11.51 3.28
N MET A 21 12.62 10.52 2.37
CA MET A 21 11.37 10.17 1.68
C MET A 21 10.28 9.69 2.65
N ASP A 22 10.65 8.90 3.65
CA ASP A 22 9.72 8.42 4.68
C ASP A 22 9.20 9.58 5.54
N ALA A 23 10.07 10.53 5.89
CA ALA A 23 9.70 11.73 6.64
C ALA A 23 8.83 12.69 5.80
N PHE A 24 9.09 12.84 4.51
CA PHE A 24 8.23 13.63 3.60
C PHE A 24 6.85 13.00 3.46
N ALA A 25 6.77 11.66 3.40
CA ALA A 25 5.49 10.96 3.42
C ALA A 25 4.75 11.18 4.75
N GLU A 26 5.46 11.17 5.87
CA GLU A 26 4.88 11.47 7.19
C GLU A 26 4.27 12.87 7.25
N LEU A 27 5.00 13.90 6.78
CA LEU A 27 4.48 15.28 6.73
C LEU A 27 3.14 15.36 5.99
N LYS A 28 3.07 14.73 4.81
CA LYS A 28 1.85 14.71 3.98
C LYS A 28 0.71 13.94 4.65
N ARG A 29 1.00 12.79 5.28
CA ARG A 29 -0.01 12.00 6.01
C ARG A 29 -0.53 12.71 7.26
N GLU A 30 0.29 13.50 7.92
CA GLU A 30 -0.10 14.28 9.11
C GLU A 30 -0.64 15.69 8.77
N LEU A 31 -0.71 16.03 7.48
CA LEU A 31 -1.15 17.33 6.95
C LEU A 31 -0.34 18.52 7.49
N LEU A 32 0.96 18.32 7.75
CA LEU A 32 1.84 19.36 8.27
C LEU A 32 2.38 20.22 7.12
N THR A 33 2.05 21.51 7.16
CA THR A 33 2.45 22.49 6.13
C THR A 33 3.25 23.66 6.68
N GLU A 34 3.06 24.00 7.95
CA GLU A 34 3.65 25.18 8.57
C GLU A 34 5.11 24.94 8.93
N ARG A 35 5.97 25.92 8.62
CA ARG A 35 7.43 25.83 8.88
C ARG A 35 7.73 25.50 10.33
N LEU A 36 7.11 26.23 11.27
CA LEU A 36 7.35 26.05 12.70
C LEU A 36 7.01 24.63 13.16
N GLU A 37 5.87 24.09 12.75
CA GLU A 37 5.44 22.72 13.11
C GLU A 37 6.41 21.66 12.55
N ILE A 38 6.90 21.87 11.32
CA ILE A 38 7.85 20.97 10.68
C ILE A 38 9.22 21.04 11.38
N GLU A 39 9.70 22.23 11.72
CA GLU A 39 10.96 22.43 12.44
C GLU A 39 10.89 21.86 13.86
N GLU A 40 9.75 21.98 14.54
CA GLU A 40 9.51 21.34 15.85
C GLU A 40 9.46 19.81 15.77
N ARG A 41 8.91 19.26 14.68
CA ARG A 41 8.86 17.81 14.44
C ARG A 41 10.23 17.22 14.13
N PHE A 42 11.09 17.99 13.45
CA PHE A 42 12.43 17.57 13.03
C PHE A 42 13.53 18.50 13.56
N PRO A 43 13.69 18.63 14.89
CA PRO A 43 14.56 19.64 15.50
C PRO A 43 16.05 19.40 15.25
N ASN A 44 16.43 18.16 14.93
CA ASN A 44 17.82 17.77 14.65
C ASN A 44 18.24 18.05 13.20
N GLU A 45 17.34 18.51 12.33
CA GLU A 45 17.60 18.79 10.93
C GLU A 45 17.17 20.23 10.57
N PRO A 46 18.01 21.25 10.84
CA PRO A 46 17.63 22.66 10.71
C PRO A 46 17.22 23.10 9.30
N ARG A 47 17.62 22.34 8.28
CA ARG A 47 17.29 22.61 6.88
C ARG A 47 16.16 21.71 6.36
N PHE A 48 15.52 20.92 7.23
CA PHE A 48 14.55 19.93 6.80
C PHE A 48 13.38 20.54 6.01
N PHE A 49 12.85 21.68 6.49
CA PHE A 49 11.80 22.41 5.79
C PHE A 49 12.24 22.85 4.39
N ASP A 50 13.42 23.46 4.27
CA ASP A 50 13.93 23.93 2.97
C ASP A 50 14.16 22.77 2.00
N ILE A 51 14.71 21.64 2.47
CA ILE A 51 14.90 20.41 1.67
C ILE A 51 13.54 19.85 1.23
N TYR A 52 12.53 19.85 2.10
CA TYR A 52 11.18 19.42 1.76
C TYR A 52 10.54 20.32 0.70
N GLN A 53 10.70 21.64 0.81
CA GLN A 53 10.22 22.59 -0.19
C GLN A 53 10.93 22.39 -1.54
N ASP A 54 12.26 22.25 -1.55
CA ASP A 54 13.02 21.94 -2.77
C ASP A 54 12.52 20.65 -3.44
N TYR A 55 12.15 19.64 -2.64
CA TYR A 55 11.56 18.40 -3.13
C TYR A 55 10.17 18.62 -3.75
N GLN A 56 9.27 19.35 -3.07
CA GLN A 56 7.94 19.68 -3.62
C GLN A 56 8.06 20.48 -4.92
N ASP A 57 8.94 21.48 -4.95
CA ASP A 57 9.17 22.31 -6.12
C ASP A 57 9.73 21.49 -7.28
N ALA A 58 10.67 20.58 -7.03
CA ALA A 58 11.21 19.69 -8.06
C ALA A 58 10.13 18.76 -8.66
N LEU A 59 9.21 18.27 -7.81
CA LEU A 59 8.10 17.41 -8.20
C LEU A 59 7.05 18.18 -9.01
N LEU A 60 6.67 19.38 -8.56
CA LEU A 60 5.74 20.24 -9.28
C LEU A 60 6.32 20.70 -10.63
N ASN A 61 7.61 21.06 -10.66
CA ASN A 61 8.30 21.46 -11.89
C ASN A 61 8.43 20.30 -12.89
N SER A 62 8.45 19.05 -12.43
CA SER A 62 8.39 17.88 -13.31
C SER A 62 6.99 17.57 -13.82
N GLY A 63 5.95 18.29 -13.38
CA GLY A 63 4.56 17.97 -13.65
C GLY A 63 4.10 16.67 -12.97
N GLY A 64 4.84 16.23 -11.95
CA GLY A 64 4.54 15.02 -11.19
C GLY A 64 3.89 15.31 -9.85
N ILE A 65 3.34 14.26 -9.26
CA ILE A 65 2.91 14.18 -7.86
C ILE A 65 3.32 12.79 -7.34
N ASP A 66 3.56 12.65 -6.04
CA ASP A 66 3.82 11.34 -5.44
C ASP A 66 2.54 10.72 -4.87
N PHE A 67 2.65 9.50 -4.33
CA PHE A 67 1.48 8.78 -3.84
C PHE A 67 0.76 9.51 -2.69
N ASN A 68 1.52 10.16 -1.81
CA ASN A 68 0.92 10.87 -0.67
C ASN A 68 0.31 12.21 -1.11
N ASP A 69 0.82 12.82 -2.18
CA ASP A 69 0.21 14.01 -2.79
C ASP A 69 -1.21 13.78 -3.29
N ILE A 70 -1.54 12.57 -3.76
CA ILE A 70 -2.90 12.28 -4.24
C ILE A 70 -3.92 12.60 -3.15
N LEU A 71 -3.68 12.11 -1.93
CA LEU A 71 -4.56 12.37 -0.78
C LEU A 71 -4.40 13.79 -0.25
N PHE A 72 -3.17 14.27 -0.10
CA PHE A 72 -2.89 15.60 0.44
C PHE A 72 -3.49 16.71 -0.44
N LEU A 73 -3.29 16.66 -1.75
CA LEU A 73 -3.85 17.63 -2.70
C LEU A 73 -5.37 17.49 -2.81
N ALA A 74 -5.92 16.26 -2.80
CA ALA A 74 -7.38 16.09 -2.75
C ALA A 74 -7.99 16.77 -1.52
N TYR A 75 -7.38 16.57 -0.34
CA TYR A 75 -7.80 17.24 0.89
C TYR A 75 -7.72 18.77 0.73
N ARG A 76 -6.57 19.29 0.28
CA ARG A 76 -6.39 20.73 0.07
C ARG A 76 -7.40 21.33 -0.89
N ILE A 77 -7.64 20.69 -2.04
CA ILE A 77 -8.60 21.16 -3.04
C ILE A 77 -10.00 21.24 -2.43
N LEU A 78 -10.45 20.20 -1.73
CA LEU A 78 -11.80 20.20 -1.14
C LEU A 78 -11.94 21.18 0.03
N ASN A 79 -10.86 21.40 0.79
CA ASN A 79 -10.85 22.29 1.95
C ASN A 79 -10.76 23.77 1.54
N GLU A 80 -9.89 24.09 0.58
CA GLU A 80 -9.62 25.46 0.11
C GLU A 80 -10.63 25.93 -0.96
N HIS A 81 -11.33 25.02 -1.65
CA HIS A 81 -12.32 25.35 -2.68
C HIS A 81 -13.72 24.77 -2.39
N PRO A 82 -14.54 25.42 -1.54
CA PRO A 82 -15.86 24.92 -1.11
C PRO A 82 -16.86 24.66 -2.23
N ASN A 83 -16.72 25.34 -3.37
CA ASN A 83 -17.52 25.10 -4.58
C ASN A 83 -17.26 23.70 -5.17
N ILE A 84 -16.01 23.22 -5.12
CA ILE A 84 -15.66 21.88 -5.59
C ILE A 84 -16.22 20.84 -4.62
N SER A 85 -15.96 20.98 -3.32
CA SER A 85 -16.49 20.04 -2.31
C SER A 85 -18.02 19.96 -2.33
N ARG A 86 -18.72 21.10 -2.49
CA ARG A 86 -20.17 21.11 -2.64
C ARG A 86 -20.67 20.31 -3.84
N THR A 87 -19.92 20.30 -4.95
CA THR A 87 -20.28 19.51 -6.14
C THR A 87 -20.27 18.02 -5.81
N TYR A 88 -19.22 17.55 -5.14
CA TYR A 88 -19.13 16.17 -4.68
C TYR A 88 -20.19 15.81 -3.63
N GLN A 89 -20.44 16.67 -2.66
CA GLN A 89 -21.46 16.47 -1.62
C GLN A 89 -22.88 16.34 -2.19
N VAL A 90 -23.17 16.99 -3.32
CA VAL A 90 -24.46 16.85 -4.01
C VAL A 90 -24.57 15.52 -4.75
N MET A 91 -23.47 15.06 -5.36
CA MET A 91 -23.42 13.79 -6.09
C MET A 91 -23.44 12.58 -5.15
N TYR A 92 -22.65 12.63 -4.07
CA TYR A 92 -22.44 11.51 -3.16
C TYR A 92 -23.15 11.78 -1.83
N LYS A 93 -24.36 11.24 -1.71
CA LYS A 93 -25.22 11.42 -0.52
C LYS A 93 -24.95 10.43 0.60
N HIS A 94 -24.31 9.31 0.26
CA HIS A 94 -24.00 8.21 1.16
C HIS A 94 -22.53 7.86 0.99
N VAL A 95 -21.79 7.79 2.10
CA VAL A 95 -20.37 7.46 2.12
C VAL A 95 -20.19 6.22 2.97
N CYS A 96 -19.56 5.21 2.41
CA CYS A 96 -19.18 3.99 3.11
C CYS A 96 -17.66 3.88 3.10
N VAL A 97 -17.06 3.71 4.28
CA VAL A 97 -15.62 3.50 4.45
C VAL A 97 -15.43 2.14 5.09
N ASP A 98 -14.72 1.27 4.40
CA ASP A 98 -14.32 -0.04 4.92
C ASP A 98 -12.86 0.02 5.42
N GLU A 99 -12.46 -0.94 6.24
CA GLU A 99 -11.13 -1.00 6.87
C GLU A 99 -10.74 0.30 7.62
N ALA A 100 -11.73 0.91 8.29
CA ALA A 100 -11.59 2.22 8.92
C ALA A 100 -10.57 2.26 10.07
N GLN A 101 -10.17 1.09 10.59
CA GLN A 101 -9.11 0.97 11.59
C GLN A 101 -7.71 1.38 11.04
N ASP A 102 -7.51 1.35 9.73
CA ASP A 102 -6.22 1.65 9.10
C ASP A 102 -6.12 3.10 8.61
N LEU A 103 -7.11 3.95 8.89
CA LEU A 103 -7.11 5.36 8.50
C LEU A 103 -5.95 6.13 9.14
N ASN A 104 -5.22 6.87 8.31
CA ASN A 104 -4.31 7.93 8.77
C ASN A 104 -5.03 9.29 8.81
N LYS A 105 -4.34 10.30 9.35
CA LYS A 105 -4.91 11.65 9.55
C LYS A 105 -5.37 12.28 8.24
N ALA A 106 -4.56 12.26 7.19
CA ALA A 106 -4.93 12.80 5.89
C ALA A 106 -6.17 12.13 5.30
N GLN A 107 -6.31 10.81 5.42
CA GLN A 107 -7.49 10.08 4.94
C GLN A 107 -8.75 10.46 5.73
N TYR A 108 -8.65 10.50 7.07
CA TYR A 108 -9.78 10.84 7.92
C TYR A 108 -10.25 12.30 7.71
N GLU A 109 -9.31 13.25 7.66
CA GLU A 109 -9.63 14.65 7.39
C GLU A 109 -10.16 14.87 5.95
N LEU A 110 -9.69 14.11 4.97
CA LEU A 110 -10.29 14.09 3.64
C LEU A 110 -11.76 13.66 3.69
N ILE A 111 -12.09 12.59 4.43
CA ILE A 111 -13.47 12.13 4.59
C ILE A 111 -14.33 13.22 5.25
N LYS A 112 -13.82 13.89 6.28
CA LYS A 112 -14.51 14.99 6.96
C LYS A 112 -14.83 16.15 6.04
N VAL A 113 -13.82 16.66 5.32
CA VAL A 113 -14.01 17.77 4.37
C VAL A 113 -14.91 17.34 3.21
N PHE A 114 -14.75 16.11 2.71
CA PHE A 114 -15.61 15.56 1.68
C PHE A 114 -17.08 15.56 2.11
N CYS A 115 -17.38 15.07 3.32
CA CYS A 115 -18.76 15.03 3.81
C CYS A 115 -19.31 16.42 4.14
N GLY A 116 -18.47 17.26 4.76
CA GLY A 116 -18.81 18.58 5.25
C GLY A 116 -20.11 18.57 6.08
N GLU A 117 -20.90 19.63 5.94
CA GLU A 117 -22.19 19.72 6.63
C GLU A 117 -23.34 19.02 5.91
N ARG A 118 -23.15 18.62 4.64
CA ARG A 118 -24.24 18.16 3.76
C ARG A 118 -24.44 16.66 3.77
N VAL A 119 -23.35 15.89 3.81
CA VAL A 119 -23.41 14.44 3.79
C VAL A 119 -23.45 13.95 5.23
N LYS A 120 -24.63 13.53 5.67
CA LYS A 120 -24.84 12.99 7.03
C LYS A 120 -24.93 11.46 7.07
N SER A 121 -25.14 10.82 5.93
CA SER A 121 -25.16 9.37 5.83
C SER A 121 -23.76 8.85 5.58
N VAL A 122 -23.03 8.62 6.68
CA VAL A 122 -21.67 8.06 6.66
C VAL A 122 -21.67 6.76 7.46
N LEU A 123 -21.23 5.68 6.82
CA LEU A 123 -21.00 4.39 7.43
C LEU A 123 -19.50 4.12 7.43
N MET A 124 -18.94 3.80 8.59
CA MET A 124 -17.57 3.30 8.70
C MET A 124 -17.60 1.90 9.30
N VAL A 125 -16.81 1.00 8.73
CA VAL A 125 -16.65 -0.39 9.16
C VAL A 125 -15.17 -0.63 9.42
N GLY A 126 -14.84 -1.26 10.53
CA GLY A 126 -13.47 -1.62 10.87
C GLY A 126 -13.38 -2.54 12.09
N ASP A 127 -12.20 -3.12 12.30
CA ASP A 127 -11.88 -3.95 13.46
C ASP A 127 -10.60 -3.45 14.14
N PRO A 128 -10.69 -2.88 15.37
CA PRO A 128 -9.53 -2.41 16.12
C PRO A 128 -8.46 -3.48 16.35
N ASN A 129 -8.86 -4.77 16.40
CA ASN A 129 -7.92 -5.87 16.56
C ASN A 129 -7.14 -6.20 15.28
N GLN A 130 -7.50 -5.61 14.15
CA GLN A 130 -6.87 -5.79 12.84
C GLN A 130 -6.02 -4.57 12.41
N MET A 131 -5.78 -3.61 13.32
CA MET A 131 -4.87 -2.49 13.08
C MET A 131 -3.42 -2.98 12.91
N ILE A 132 -3.00 -3.23 11.67
CA ILE A 132 -1.64 -3.69 11.35
C ILE A 132 -0.82 -2.65 10.58
N TYR A 133 -1.44 -1.54 10.15
CA TYR A 133 -0.79 -0.46 9.40
C TYR A 133 -0.31 0.72 10.28
N GLY A 134 -0.12 0.53 11.59
CA GLY A 134 0.38 1.59 12.48
C GLY A 134 1.70 2.24 12.04
N PHE A 135 2.58 1.51 11.33
CA PHE A 135 3.80 2.06 10.74
C PHE A 135 3.55 3.10 9.62
N ASN A 136 2.34 3.11 9.04
CA ASN A 136 1.90 4.07 8.03
C ASN A 136 1.11 5.24 8.66
N GLY A 137 1.13 5.38 9.99
CA GLY A 137 0.46 6.48 10.70
C GLY A 137 -1.03 6.28 10.92
N SER A 138 -1.54 5.05 10.84
CA SER A 138 -2.91 4.73 11.22
C SER A 138 -3.15 5.05 12.71
N LYS A 139 -4.29 5.67 13.02
CA LYS A 139 -4.72 6.00 14.40
C LYS A 139 -6.17 5.56 14.61
N ASP A 140 -6.64 5.61 15.84
CA ASP A 140 -7.97 5.18 16.29
C ASP A 140 -9.12 6.12 15.88
N PHE A 141 -8.96 6.90 14.80
CA PHE A 141 -9.94 7.87 14.32
C PHE A 141 -11.36 7.32 14.20
N PHE A 142 -11.49 6.06 13.77
CA PHE A 142 -12.80 5.41 13.67
C PHE A 142 -13.46 5.13 15.03
N GLU A 143 -12.69 4.86 16.08
CA GLU A 143 -13.20 4.60 17.43
C GLU A 143 -13.39 5.88 18.26
N THR A 144 -12.62 6.94 17.99
CA THR A 144 -12.62 8.18 18.78
C THR A 144 -13.27 9.36 18.05
N ASP A 145 -12.63 9.79 16.97
CA ASP A 145 -12.96 11.03 16.27
C ASP A 145 -14.27 10.87 15.51
N PHE A 146 -14.51 9.74 14.86
CA PHE A 146 -15.73 9.47 14.11
C PHE A 146 -16.96 9.48 15.02
N ILE A 147 -16.84 8.92 16.23
CA ILE A 147 -17.91 8.94 17.24
C ILE A 147 -18.25 10.38 17.65
N THR A 148 -17.24 11.23 17.78
CA THR A 148 -17.39 12.63 18.20
C THR A 148 -17.92 13.51 17.07
N ASP A 149 -17.34 13.38 15.88
CA ASP A 149 -17.57 14.24 14.72
C ASP A 149 -18.89 13.92 14.01
N PHE A 150 -19.23 12.62 13.89
CA PHE A 150 -20.40 12.17 13.11
C PHE A 150 -21.54 11.62 13.97
N LYS A 151 -21.30 11.31 15.25
CA LYS A 151 -22.30 10.76 16.19
C LYS A 151 -23.10 9.60 15.60
N PRO A 152 -22.42 8.57 15.05
CA PRO A 152 -23.08 7.44 14.40
C PRO A 152 -23.77 6.53 15.43
N GLU A 153 -24.71 5.71 14.95
CA GLU A 153 -25.13 4.53 15.69
C GLU A 153 -24.06 3.44 15.56
N THR A 154 -23.65 2.83 16.68
CA THR A 154 -22.60 1.81 16.70
C THR A 154 -23.18 0.40 16.77
N PHE A 155 -22.79 -0.46 15.82
CA PHE A 155 -23.15 -1.87 15.79
C PHE A 155 -21.91 -2.73 15.94
N ASN A 156 -21.95 -3.72 16.84
CA ASN A 156 -20.85 -4.65 17.08
C ASN A 156 -21.20 -6.04 16.55
N LEU A 157 -20.55 -6.46 15.46
CA LEU A 157 -20.72 -7.78 14.87
C LEU A 157 -19.64 -8.72 15.41
N ARG A 158 -20.00 -9.56 16.38
CA ARG A 158 -19.05 -10.49 17.04
C ARG A 158 -19.09 -11.92 16.49
N GLU A 159 -20.16 -12.27 15.80
CA GLU A 159 -20.33 -13.60 15.23
C GLU A 159 -19.49 -13.76 13.97
N ASN A 160 -18.63 -14.78 13.96
CA ASN A 160 -17.79 -15.10 12.82
C ASN A 160 -18.47 -16.13 11.92
N TYR A 161 -18.67 -15.75 10.66
CA TYR A 161 -19.26 -16.58 9.60
C TYR A 161 -18.21 -17.14 8.61
N ARG A 162 -16.94 -16.74 8.74
CA ARG A 162 -15.85 -17.07 7.80
C ARG A 162 -15.08 -18.32 8.22
N SER A 163 -14.83 -18.47 9.51
CA SER A 163 -13.85 -19.39 10.08
C SER A 163 -14.52 -20.53 10.82
N SER A 164 -13.89 -21.71 10.80
CA SER A 164 -14.34 -22.85 11.59
C SER A 164 -14.09 -22.66 13.09
N LYS A 165 -14.79 -23.45 13.91
CA LYS A 165 -14.69 -23.40 15.38
C LYS A 165 -13.26 -23.54 15.87
N ARG A 166 -12.46 -24.45 15.29
CA ARG A 166 -11.04 -24.62 15.66
C ARG A 166 -10.15 -23.43 15.29
N VAL A 167 -10.41 -22.75 14.17
CA VAL A 167 -9.67 -21.54 13.79
C VAL A 167 -9.99 -20.39 14.74
N ILE A 168 -11.27 -20.19 15.07
CA ILE A 168 -11.70 -19.16 16.02
C ILE A 168 -11.13 -19.42 17.42
N GLN A 169 -11.11 -20.68 17.87
CA GLN A 169 -10.48 -21.06 19.14
C GLN A 169 -8.99 -20.66 19.17
N LEU A 170 -8.24 -20.94 18.10
CA LEU A 170 -6.83 -20.56 18.02
C LEU A 170 -6.64 -19.03 18.02
N ALA A 171 -7.47 -18.29 17.29
CA ALA A 171 -7.44 -16.83 17.30
C ALA A 171 -7.71 -16.27 18.71
N ASN A 172 -8.70 -16.83 19.41
CA ASN A 172 -9.04 -16.44 20.78
C ASN A 172 -7.97 -16.81 21.82
N VAL A 173 -7.06 -17.77 21.55
CA VAL A 173 -5.88 -18.00 22.41
C VAL A 173 -4.91 -16.81 22.33
N ILE A 174 -4.74 -16.23 21.14
CA ILE A 174 -3.85 -15.10 20.90
C ILE A 174 -4.48 -13.80 21.40
N LYS A 175 -5.77 -13.58 21.08
CA LYS A 175 -6.55 -12.42 21.52
C LYS A 175 -7.86 -12.89 22.17
N PRO A 176 -7.87 -13.09 23.50
CA PRO A 176 -9.03 -13.58 24.22
C PRO A 176 -10.30 -12.77 23.95
N ASN A 177 -11.40 -13.48 23.74
CA ASN A 177 -12.75 -12.93 23.51
C ASN A 177 -12.88 -11.99 22.30
N SER A 178 -12.02 -12.13 21.29
CA SER A 178 -12.09 -11.32 20.07
C SER A 178 -13.24 -11.72 19.15
N GLN A 179 -13.57 -13.02 19.08
CA GLN A 179 -14.58 -13.54 18.14
C GLN A 179 -15.47 -14.62 18.76
N ILE A 180 -16.73 -14.67 18.33
CA ILE A 180 -17.73 -15.66 18.78
C ILE A 180 -18.05 -16.60 17.62
N ASN A 181 -18.14 -17.90 17.91
CA ASN A 181 -18.54 -18.89 16.91
C ASN A 181 -20.01 -18.69 16.52
N HIS A 182 -20.30 -18.66 15.23
CA HIS A 182 -21.66 -18.87 14.75
C HIS A 182 -22.10 -20.33 15.01
N GLU A 183 -23.38 -20.56 15.31
CA GLU A 183 -23.89 -21.90 15.67
C GLU A 183 -23.63 -22.92 14.57
N ALA A 184 -23.88 -22.53 13.32
CA ALA A 184 -23.69 -23.35 12.12
C ALA A 184 -22.24 -23.46 11.64
N ALA A 185 -21.26 -22.89 12.37
CA ALA A 185 -19.86 -23.00 11.97
C ALA A 185 -19.37 -24.46 12.03
N PHE A 186 -18.66 -24.88 10.97
CA PHE A 186 -17.99 -26.17 10.88
C PHE A 186 -16.97 -26.37 12.01
N THR A 187 -16.64 -27.63 12.31
CA THR A 187 -15.67 -27.93 13.38
C THR A 187 -14.27 -27.51 12.95
N GLY A 188 -13.90 -27.81 11.70
CA GLY A 188 -12.60 -27.46 11.14
C GLY A 188 -11.44 -28.27 11.71
N CYS A 189 -10.24 -27.96 11.24
CA CYS A 189 -8.98 -28.48 11.77
C CYS A 189 -7.92 -27.38 11.88
N THR A 190 -7.06 -27.49 12.90
CA THR A 190 -5.86 -26.68 13.06
C THR A 190 -4.70 -27.61 13.44
N ARG A 191 -3.53 -27.39 12.86
CA ARG A 191 -2.32 -28.17 13.13
C ARG A 191 -1.16 -27.21 13.34
N ILE A 192 -0.40 -27.43 14.40
CA ILE A 192 0.81 -26.67 14.70
C ILE A 192 1.97 -27.66 14.65
N GLN A 193 2.94 -27.40 13.78
CA GLN A 193 4.12 -28.23 13.61
C GLN A 193 5.38 -27.39 13.81
N PRO A 194 6.16 -27.61 14.87
CA PRO A 194 7.49 -27.04 14.96
C PRO A 194 8.40 -27.70 13.92
N CYS A 195 9.13 -26.88 13.16
CA CYS A 195 10.09 -27.31 12.15
C CYS A 195 11.50 -26.85 12.56
N LEU A 196 12.50 -27.71 12.35
CA LEU A 196 13.88 -27.43 12.75
C LEU A 196 14.57 -26.41 11.84
N ASN A 197 14.16 -26.35 10.57
CA ASN A 197 14.69 -25.46 9.55
C ASN A 197 13.66 -25.24 8.43
N GLU A 198 13.98 -24.33 7.51
CA GLU A 198 13.13 -23.92 6.38
C GLU A 198 12.87 -25.08 5.40
N GLU A 199 13.80 -26.02 5.23
CA GLU A 199 13.62 -27.17 4.34
C GLU A 199 12.57 -28.16 4.90
N VAL A 200 12.62 -28.45 6.20
CA VAL A 200 11.64 -29.30 6.88
C VAL A 200 10.25 -28.65 6.86
N GLU A 201 10.18 -27.34 7.06
CA GLU A 201 8.94 -26.57 6.94
C GLU A 201 8.37 -26.63 5.52
N ALA A 202 9.19 -26.36 4.50
CA ALA A 202 8.79 -26.42 3.10
C ALA A 202 8.23 -27.79 2.70
N ASN A 203 8.91 -28.87 3.11
CA ASN A 203 8.46 -30.23 2.85
C ASN A 203 7.15 -30.56 3.59
N TRP A 204 6.96 -30.06 4.80
CA TRP A 204 5.72 -30.24 5.56
C TRP A 204 4.54 -29.54 4.88
N VAL A 205 4.73 -28.29 4.43
CA VAL A 205 3.73 -27.54 3.67
C VAL A 205 3.40 -28.25 2.36
N LEU A 206 4.41 -28.68 1.60
CA LEU A 206 4.23 -29.42 0.34
C LEU A 206 3.42 -30.71 0.55
N LYS A 207 3.74 -31.47 1.60
CA LYS A 207 2.97 -32.67 1.97
C LYS A 207 1.51 -32.34 2.30
N GLY A 208 1.28 -31.21 2.98
CA GLY A 208 -0.07 -30.72 3.28
C GLY A 208 -0.87 -30.38 2.01
N ILE A 209 -0.24 -29.67 1.06
CA ILE A 209 -0.85 -29.33 -0.23
C ILE A 209 -1.22 -30.61 -0.98
N ASN A 210 -0.28 -31.54 -1.14
CA ASN A 210 -0.53 -32.79 -1.87
C ASN A 210 -1.63 -33.63 -1.22
N ALA A 211 -1.64 -33.75 0.12
CA ALA A 211 -2.70 -34.47 0.82
C ALA A 211 -4.10 -33.84 0.59
N LEU A 212 -4.19 -32.51 0.52
CA LEU A 212 -5.43 -31.80 0.24
C LEU A 212 -5.89 -32.01 -1.22
N LEU A 213 -4.96 -31.98 -2.18
CA LEU A 213 -5.26 -32.23 -3.60
C LEU A 213 -5.65 -33.70 -3.86
N GLU A 214 -4.98 -34.64 -3.20
CA GLU A 214 -5.29 -36.08 -3.28
C GLU A 214 -6.67 -36.40 -2.70
N ALA A 215 -7.07 -35.72 -1.62
CA ALA A 215 -8.40 -35.88 -1.04
C ALA A 215 -9.53 -35.47 -1.99
N LYS A 216 -9.27 -34.52 -2.92
CA LYS A 216 -10.18 -33.94 -3.92
C LYS A 216 -11.43 -33.23 -3.37
N THR A 217 -12.02 -33.71 -2.29
CA THR A 217 -13.25 -33.21 -1.66
C THR A 217 -13.18 -33.36 -0.15
N HIS A 218 -13.82 -32.45 0.59
CA HIS A 218 -13.96 -32.52 2.03
C HIS A 218 -15.36 -32.04 2.41
N GLU A 219 -15.98 -32.62 3.45
CA GLU A 219 -17.37 -32.29 3.83
C GLU A 219 -17.56 -30.81 4.23
N GLU A 220 -16.51 -30.21 4.81
CA GLU A 220 -16.49 -28.80 5.22
C GLU A 220 -15.94 -27.84 4.15
N ILE A 221 -15.59 -28.32 2.95
CA ILE A 221 -15.08 -27.50 1.85
C ILE A 221 -16.03 -27.61 0.66
N GLU A 222 -16.63 -26.49 0.27
CA GLU A 222 -17.53 -26.46 -0.88
C GLU A 222 -16.80 -26.82 -2.18
N GLY A 223 -17.31 -27.80 -2.92
CA GLY A 223 -16.77 -28.21 -4.22
C GLY A 223 -15.42 -28.95 -4.15
N GLN A 224 -14.73 -29.03 -5.29
CA GLN A 224 -13.42 -29.68 -5.36
C GLN A 224 -12.33 -28.82 -4.72
N ILE A 225 -11.37 -29.48 -4.08
CA ILE A 225 -10.18 -28.84 -3.51
C ILE A 225 -9.20 -28.61 -4.66
N THR A 226 -8.96 -27.34 -4.97
CA THR A 226 -8.03 -26.88 -6.00
C THR A 226 -6.97 -25.98 -5.38
N LEU A 227 -5.88 -25.72 -6.11
CA LEU A 227 -4.80 -24.83 -5.67
C LEU A 227 -5.29 -23.41 -5.33
N GLU A 228 -6.34 -22.93 -5.99
CA GLU A 228 -6.95 -21.61 -5.76
C GLU A 228 -7.58 -21.47 -4.36
N LYS A 229 -7.88 -22.59 -3.70
CA LYS A 229 -8.42 -22.61 -2.33
C LYS A 229 -7.34 -22.71 -1.25
N ILE A 230 -6.07 -22.69 -1.64
CA ILE A 230 -4.93 -22.80 -0.74
C ILE A 230 -4.18 -21.48 -0.73
N VAL A 231 -4.00 -20.91 0.46
CA VAL A 231 -3.18 -19.72 0.68
C VAL A 231 -2.08 -20.02 1.68
N ILE A 232 -0.87 -19.51 1.39
CA ILE A 232 0.29 -19.61 2.26
C ILE A 232 0.72 -18.20 2.61
N ILE A 233 0.75 -17.88 3.90
CA ILE A 233 1.02 -16.54 4.42
C ILE A 233 2.23 -16.62 5.35
N GLY A 234 3.09 -15.61 5.27
CA GLY A 234 4.36 -15.54 5.99
C GLY A 234 4.72 -14.11 6.30
N ARG A 235 5.50 -13.89 7.36
CA ARG A 235 5.79 -12.54 7.87
C ARG A 235 6.59 -11.68 6.90
N ASN A 236 7.49 -12.31 6.14
CA ASN A 236 8.33 -11.63 5.16
C ASN A 236 8.38 -12.46 3.85
N LYS A 237 8.88 -11.86 2.76
CA LYS A 237 8.99 -12.57 1.48
C LYS A 237 10.09 -13.63 1.44
N PHE A 238 11.08 -13.53 2.32
CA PHE A 238 12.28 -14.35 2.30
C PHE A 238 12.05 -15.74 2.90
N VAL A 239 11.11 -15.88 3.84
CA VAL A 239 10.72 -17.19 4.40
C VAL A 239 10.18 -18.15 3.34
N PHE A 240 9.76 -17.64 2.17
CA PHE A 240 9.24 -18.46 1.09
C PHE A 240 10.31 -18.98 0.13
N ASN A 241 11.59 -18.63 0.30
CA ASN A 241 12.63 -18.98 -0.67
C ASN A 241 12.77 -20.51 -0.84
N GLU A 242 12.91 -21.25 0.26
CA GLU A 242 13.05 -22.70 0.20
C GLU A 242 11.74 -23.37 -0.24
N LEU A 243 10.59 -22.88 0.25
CA LEU A 243 9.27 -23.38 -0.16
C LEU A 243 9.06 -23.24 -1.67
N ARG A 244 9.38 -22.08 -2.26
CA ARG A 244 9.24 -21.85 -3.70
C ARG A 244 10.08 -22.82 -4.51
N LYS A 245 11.34 -23.03 -4.13
CA LYS A 245 12.21 -24.01 -4.78
C LYS A 245 11.56 -25.40 -4.78
N LYS A 246 11.00 -25.85 -3.65
CA LYS A 246 10.30 -27.14 -3.56
C LYS A 246 9.01 -27.19 -4.40
N LEU A 247 8.24 -26.10 -4.45
CA LEU A 247 7.04 -26.01 -5.29
C LEU A 247 7.40 -26.08 -6.78
N ASP A 248 8.45 -25.36 -7.21
CA ASP A 248 8.98 -25.37 -8.57
C ASP A 248 9.48 -26.78 -8.95
N GLU A 249 10.27 -27.43 -8.07
CA GLU A 249 10.76 -28.82 -8.24
C GLU A 249 9.61 -29.85 -8.35
N SER A 250 8.49 -29.59 -7.67
CA SER A 250 7.32 -30.49 -7.66
C SER A 250 6.29 -30.15 -8.75
N GLY A 251 6.54 -29.14 -9.59
CA GLY A 251 5.63 -28.71 -10.64
C GLY A 251 4.30 -28.12 -10.13
N ILE A 252 4.25 -27.66 -8.88
CA ILE A 252 3.05 -27.02 -8.32
C ILE A 252 3.01 -25.56 -8.77
N ILE A 253 1.93 -25.20 -9.46
CA ILE A 253 1.71 -23.82 -9.91
C ILE A 253 1.29 -22.97 -8.72
N TYR A 254 1.92 -21.80 -8.55
CA TYR A 254 1.57 -20.83 -7.53
C TYR A 254 1.64 -19.39 -8.05
N HIS A 255 0.88 -18.52 -7.41
CA HIS A 255 1.01 -17.07 -7.56
C HIS A 255 1.81 -16.50 -6.38
N PHE A 256 2.90 -15.80 -6.67
CA PHE A 256 3.72 -15.14 -5.66
C PHE A 256 3.60 -13.63 -5.79
N ASN A 257 2.98 -12.98 -4.80
CA ASN A 257 2.83 -11.54 -4.80
C ASN A 257 4.21 -10.86 -4.65
N LYS A 258 4.72 -10.27 -5.73
CA LYS A 258 6.02 -9.58 -5.76
C LYS A 258 5.94 -8.10 -5.33
N GLY A 259 4.76 -7.60 -4.99
CA GLY A 259 4.48 -6.19 -4.70
C GLY A 259 4.33 -5.33 -5.95
N GLU A 260 3.63 -4.21 -5.83
CA GLU A 260 3.22 -3.34 -6.95
C GLU A 260 4.39 -2.70 -7.72
N ARG A 261 5.61 -2.65 -7.15
CA ARG A 261 6.80 -2.05 -7.80
C ARG A 261 7.33 -2.81 -9.03
N GLN A 262 6.69 -3.91 -9.46
CA GLN A 262 7.12 -4.71 -10.63
C GLN A 262 6.19 -4.62 -11.84
N SER A 263 5.29 -3.63 -11.92
CA SER A 263 4.55 -3.37 -13.16
C SER A 263 5.39 -2.72 -14.26
N GLU A 264 6.68 -2.45 -14.03
CA GLU A 264 7.57 -1.95 -15.08
C GLU A 264 7.88 -3.07 -16.10
N PRO A 265 7.81 -2.80 -17.41
CA PRO A 265 8.13 -3.78 -18.43
C PRO A 265 9.56 -4.33 -18.26
N GLU A 266 9.75 -5.64 -18.36
CA GLU A 266 11.09 -6.23 -18.28
C GLU A 266 11.90 -6.03 -19.57
N SER A 267 11.23 -6.08 -20.73
CA SER A 267 11.86 -5.98 -22.04
C SER A 267 12.35 -4.57 -22.35
N LEU A 268 13.45 -4.45 -23.11
CA LEU A 268 13.99 -3.15 -23.53
C LEU A 268 12.95 -2.33 -24.30
N LEU A 269 12.26 -2.95 -25.26
CA LEU A 269 11.19 -2.30 -26.04
C LEU A 269 10.05 -1.83 -25.13
N GLY A 270 9.63 -2.65 -24.16
CA GLY A 270 8.60 -2.28 -23.21
C GLY A 270 9.00 -1.08 -22.37
N LYS A 271 10.23 -1.04 -21.85
CA LYS A 271 10.75 0.11 -21.08
C LYS A 271 10.81 1.38 -21.92
N ILE A 272 11.29 1.29 -23.15
CA ILE A 272 11.33 2.43 -24.07
C ILE A 272 9.92 2.94 -24.33
N LEU A 273 8.97 2.04 -24.61
CA LEU A 273 7.58 2.41 -24.88
C LEU A 273 6.91 3.06 -23.66
N ASP A 274 7.08 2.48 -22.47
CA ASP A 274 6.55 3.03 -21.21
C ASP A 274 7.07 4.45 -20.97
N TYR A 275 8.39 4.66 -20.98
CA TYR A 275 8.95 5.99 -20.77
C TYR A 275 8.61 6.98 -21.89
N ALA A 276 8.52 6.52 -23.14
CA ALA A 276 8.11 7.37 -24.26
C ALA A 276 6.66 7.85 -24.12
N ILE A 277 5.74 6.97 -23.71
CA ILE A 277 4.34 7.33 -23.44
C ILE A 277 4.27 8.34 -22.29
N ARG A 278 4.94 8.06 -21.17
CA ARG A 278 4.97 8.97 -20.01
C ARG A 278 5.49 10.35 -20.39
N LEU A 279 6.60 10.42 -21.12
CA LEU A 279 7.18 11.70 -21.57
C LEU A 279 6.32 12.39 -22.63
N LYS A 280 5.59 11.64 -23.45
CA LYS A 280 4.64 12.22 -24.41
C LYS A 280 3.45 12.87 -23.69
N LEU A 281 2.96 12.25 -22.62
CA LEU A 281 1.87 12.77 -21.79
C LEU A 281 2.33 13.92 -20.89
N ASN A 282 3.55 13.82 -20.36
CA ASN A 282 4.17 14.82 -19.50
C ASN A 282 5.60 15.15 -19.98
N PRO A 283 5.77 16.12 -20.89
CA PRO A 283 7.09 16.52 -21.38
C PRO A 283 8.04 17.10 -20.32
N LYS A 284 7.51 17.47 -19.15
CA LYS A 284 8.28 18.00 -18.02
C LYS A 284 8.90 16.90 -17.15
N ASP A 285 8.53 15.63 -17.37
CA ASP A 285 9.07 14.50 -16.63
C ASP A 285 10.54 14.24 -17.00
N TRP A 286 11.41 14.99 -16.35
CA TRP A 286 12.84 14.86 -16.50
C TRP A 286 13.39 13.58 -15.88
N ILE A 287 12.66 12.92 -14.99
CA ILE A 287 13.09 11.70 -14.31
C ILE A 287 13.02 10.53 -15.30
N ASP A 288 11.82 10.24 -15.81
CA ASP A 288 11.62 9.16 -16.77
C ASP A 288 12.23 9.51 -18.13
N GLY A 289 12.27 10.79 -18.48
CA GLY A 289 12.99 11.27 -19.65
C GLY A 289 14.50 10.98 -19.61
N LYS A 290 15.17 11.14 -18.47
CA LYS A 290 16.60 10.77 -18.32
C LYS A 290 16.80 9.26 -18.48
N LYS A 291 15.89 8.44 -17.95
CA LYS A 291 15.91 6.98 -18.14
C LYS A 291 15.77 6.62 -19.61
N LEU A 292 14.82 7.23 -20.32
CA LEU A 292 14.63 7.05 -21.76
C LEU A 292 15.87 7.44 -22.56
N CYS A 293 16.46 8.61 -22.29
CA CYS A 293 17.68 9.05 -22.98
C CYS A 293 18.84 8.06 -22.78
N SER A 294 18.99 7.54 -21.55
CA SER A 294 19.99 6.53 -21.24
C SER A 294 19.76 5.20 -21.96
N LEU A 295 18.51 4.75 -22.12
CA LEU A 295 18.17 3.53 -22.85
C LEU A 295 18.39 3.66 -24.35
N LEU A 296 18.14 4.86 -24.90
CA LEU A 296 18.31 5.16 -26.33
C LEU A 296 19.75 5.59 -26.69
N GLY A 297 20.61 5.85 -25.71
CA GLY A 297 21.96 6.36 -25.95
C GLY A 297 22.01 7.79 -26.50
N ILE A 298 20.97 8.60 -26.26
CA ILE A 298 20.87 9.98 -26.76
C ILE A 298 21.23 11.00 -25.68
N LYS A 299 21.68 12.18 -26.12
CA LYS A 299 22.02 13.29 -25.22
C LYS A 299 20.74 13.87 -24.60
N GLN A 300 20.78 14.11 -23.30
CA GLN A 300 19.71 14.79 -22.56
C GLN A 300 19.53 16.24 -23.06
N PRO A 301 18.31 16.77 -23.12
CA PRO A 301 18.06 18.16 -23.44
C PRO A 301 18.56 19.05 -22.29
N GLU A 302 18.89 20.30 -22.62
CA GLU A 302 19.30 21.29 -21.62
C GLU A 302 18.13 21.69 -20.71
N ASN A 303 16.90 21.69 -21.25
CA ASN A 303 15.68 22.03 -20.53
C ASN A 303 14.58 21.02 -20.81
N TRP A 304 13.89 20.60 -19.74
CA TRP A 304 12.72 19.72 -19.78
C TRP A 304 11.45 20.58 -19.73
N ASN A 305 11.07 21.12 -20.87
CA ASN A 305 9.91 22.01 -21.01
C ASN A 305 8.89 21.41 -22.00
N ASN A 306 7.82 22.15 -22.31
CA ASN A 306 6.76 21.70 -23.21
C ASN A 306 7.22 21.38 -24.65
N GLN A 307 8.49 21.56 -25.01
CA GLN A 307 9.04 21.07 -26.28
C GLN A 307 9.40 19.58 -26.15
N SER A 308 8.60 18.71 -26.77
CA SER A 308 8.79 17.26 -26.66
C SER A 308 10.14 16.83 -27.22
N LEU A 309 10.93 16.11 -26.40
CA LEU A 309 12.13 15.37 -26.81
C LEU A 309 11.90 14.47 -28.03
N LEU A 310 10.71 13.85 -28.10
CA LEU A 310 10.28 12.98 -29.19
C LEU A 310 10.07 13.72 -30.52
N GLY A 311 9.99 15.05 -30.51
CA GLY A 311 9.97 15.86 -31.74
C GLY A 311 11.36 16.07 -32.35
N ARG A 312 12.43 15.66 -31.65
CA ARG A 312 13.83 15.76 -32.13
C ARG A 312 14.41 14.41 -32.55
N VAL A 313 13.66 13.32 -32.39
CA VAL A 313 14.06 12.00 -32.86
C VAL A 313 13.51 11.86 -34.28
N ASP A 314 14.28 12.32 -35.27
CA ASP A 314 14.06 11.93 -36.66
C ASP A 314 14.23 10.42 -36.74
N LEU A 315 13.12 9.71 -36.92
CA LEU A 315 13.10 8.29 -37.25
C LEU A 315 13.37 8.17 -38.77
N SER A 316 14.60 8.49 -39.17
CA SER A 316 15.10 8.24 -40.53
C SER A 316 15.81 6.89 -40.61
#